data_AF-A0AAD4PV54-F1
#
_entry.id   AF-A0AAD4PV54-F1
#
_cell.length_a   1.000
_cell.length_b   1.000
_cell.length_c   1.000
_cell.angle_alpha   90.00
_cell.angle_beta   90.00
_cell.angle_gamma   90.00
#
_symmetry.space_group_name_H-M   'P 1'
#
loop_
_entity.id
_entity.type
_entity.pdbx_description
1 polymer ?
#
loop_
_entity_poly.entity_id
_entity_poly.type
_entity_poly.pdbx_seq_one_letter_code
_entity_poly.pdbx_strand_id
1 'polypeptide(L)'
;MPYNKYQSDEDLTTQAHRVVQREELTVLETSEMIANKGGWHMMQMLEDLYKAVNDLKKEIDSLKQMRKQQLLVRRYELASNSKKYGIFEMARQERNAIVHGGNIEFDVEVLRWMHDNDEGSRLEDAALDGFEEMYGLHFSKCSSLISTPAKRIIDIVNKRCELRYLLQYAQSTHHKSEIESMKGNRHRNHSSRGTV
;
A
#
# COMPACT_ATOMS: atom_id res chain seq x y z
N MET A 1 -26.05 -24.86 39.05
CA MET A 1 -25.35 -26.15 39.25
C MET A 1 -23.88 -25.83 39.49
N PRO A 2 -23.31 -26.17 40.65
CA PRO A 2 -21.89 -25.92 40.91
C PRO A 2 -21.04 -26.84 40.02
N TYR A 3 -20.12 -26.26 39.25
CA TYR A 3 -19.15 -26.99 38.42
C TYR A 3 -18.14 -27.68 39.35
N ASN A 4 -18.17 -29.01 39.38
CA ASN A 4 -17.28 -29.81 40.23
C ASN A 4 -15.93 -29.97 39.51
N LYS A 5 -14.85 -29.51 40.14
CA LYS A 5 -13.52 -29.32 39.50
C LYS A 5 -12.71 -30.59 39.22
N TYR A 6 -13.32 -31.77 39.39
CA TYR A 6 -12.68 -33.09 39.23
C TYR A 6 -13.65 -34.09 38.59
N GLN A 7 -14.04 -33.84 37.35
CA GLN A 7 -14.70 -34.87 36.54
C GLN A 7 -13.65 -35.53 35.67
N SER A 8 -13.63 -36.87 35.65
CA SER A 8 -12.81 -37.61 34.70
C SER A 8 -13.28 -37.31 33.27
N ASP A 9 -12.39 -37.42 32.27
CA ASP A 9 -12.78 -37.21 30.87
C ASP A 9 -13.95 -38.13 30.43
N GLU A 10 -14.05 -39.31 31.06
CA GLU A 10 -15.11 -40.29 30.85
C GLU A 10 -16.47 -39.83 31.43
N ASP A 11 -16.45 -39.14 32.58
CA ASP A 11 -17.65 -38.52 33.17
C ASP A 11 -18.12 -37.30 32.37
N LEU A 12 -17.17 -36.51 31.85
CA LEU A 12 -17.48 -35.35 31.00
C LEU A 12 -18.09 -35.79 29.67
N THR A 13 -17.54 -36.84 29.04
CA THR A 13 -18.11 -37.41 27.81
C THR A 13 -19.49 -38.04 28.05
N THR A 14 -19.67 -38.78 29.14
CA THR A 14 -20.97 -39.36 29.49
C THR A 14 -22.02 -38.28 29.77
N GLN A 15 -21.63 -37.21 30.45
CA GLN A 15 -22.51 -36.06 30.72
C GLN A 15 -22.85 -35.30 29.44
N ALA A 16 -21.87 -35.08 28.55
CA ALA A 16 -22.10 -34.48 27.24
C ALA A 16 -23.06 -35.31 26.39
N HIS A 17 -22.88 -36.64 26.34
CA HIS A 17 -23.80 -37.54 25.64
C HIS A 17 -25.24 -37.47 26.16
N ARG A 18 -25.43 -37.39 27.48
CA ARG A 18 -26.78 -37.24 28.07
C ARG A 18 -27.42 -35.90 27.77
N VAL A 19 -26.64 -34.82 27.68
CA VAL A 19 -27.16 -33.50 27.31
C VAL A 19 -27.56 -33.48 25.84
N VAL A 20 -26.71 -34.01 24.95
CA VAL A 20 -26.99 -34.08 23.51
C VAL A 20 -28.22 -34.94 23.20
N GLN A 21 -28.42 -36.06 23.91
CA GLN A 21 -29.60 -36.92 23.74
C GLN A 21 -30.91 -36.32 24.28
N ARG A 22 -30.84 -35.31 25.15
CA ARG A 22 -32.03 -34.67 25.75
C ARG A 22 -32.45 -33.38 25.06
N GLU A 23 -31.56 -32.75 24.29
CA GLU A 23 -31.92 -31.57 23.53
C GLU A 23 -32.78 -31.96 22.32
N GLU A 24 -33.92 -31.28 22.19
CA GLU A 24 -34.84 -31.50 21.08
C GLU A 24 -34.17 -31.11 19.77
N LEU A 25 -34.13 -32.05 18.83
CA LEU A 25 -33.61 -31.82 17.50
C LEU A 25 -34.62 -30.98 16.72
N THR A 26 -34.18 -29.83 16.22
CA THR A 26 -35.01 -28.99 15.37
C THR A 26 -34.57 -29.17 13.92
N VAL A 27 -35.55 -29.25 13.02
CA VAL A 27 -35.34 -29.32 11.57
C VAL A 27 -35.63 -27.93 11.01
N LEU A 28 -34.70 -27.38 10.23
CA LEU A 28 -34.96 -26.14 9.49
C LEU A 28 -35.74 -26.54 8.22
N GLU A 29 -36.95 -26.05 8.01
CA GLU A 29 -37.74 -26.43 6.81
C GLU A 29 -37.08 -26.01 5.49
N THR A 30 -36.12 -25.09 5.53
CA THR A 30 -35.41 -24.54 4.36
C THR A 30 -34.07 -25.21 4.05
N SER A 31 -33.58 -26.09 4.92
CA SER A 31 -32.31 -26.81 4.76
C SER A 31 -32.51 -28.22 5.31
N GLU A 32 -32.21 -29.28 4.56
CA GLU A 32 -32.37 -30.69 4.96
C GLU A 32 -31.45 -31.11 6.14
N MET A 33 -31.21 -30.22 7.10
CA MET A 33 -30.33 -30.37 8.24
C MET A 33 -31.12 -30.47 9.55
N ILE A 34 -30.67 -31.39 10.39
CA ILE A 34 -31.21 -31.66 11.73
C ILE A 34 -30.09 -31.39 12.74
N ALA A 35 -30.30 -30.48 13.68
CA ALA A 35 -29.34 -30.20 14.75
C ALA A 35 -30.05 -29.80 16.06
N ASN A 36 -29.35 -29.96 17.18
CA ASN A 36 -29.78 -29.42 18.47
C ASN A 36 -29.28 -27.97 18.63
N LYS A 37 -29.63 -27.30 19.73
CA LYS A 37 -29.28 -25.88 19.94
C LYS A 37 -27.77 -25.62 19.88
N GLY A 38 -26.97 -26.53 20.46
CA GLY A 38 -25.50 -26.48 20.35
C GLY A 38 -25.00 -26.65 18.91
N GLY A 39 -25.58 -27.60 18.17
CA GLY A 39 -25.29 -27.87 16.76
C GLY A 39 -25.62 -26.67 15.87
N TRP A 40 -26.78 -26.03 16.04
CA TRP A 40 -27.14 -24.81 15.32
C TRP A 40 -26.18 -23.66 15.59
N HIS A 41 -25.78 -23.48 16.85
CA HIS A 41 -24.80 -22.46 17.20
C HIS A 41 -23.45 -22.71 16.53
N MET A 42 -22.97 -23.96 16.51
CA MET A 42 -21.74 -24.33 15.80
C MET A 42 -21.84 -24.10 14.28
N MET A 43 -22.99 -24.41 13.67
CA MET A 43 -23.20 -24.14 12.24
C MET A 43 -23.19 -22.65 11.94
N GLN A 44 -23.85 -21.83 12.77
CA GLN A 44 -23.81 -20.39 12.63
C GLN A 44 -22.39 -19.84 12.77
N MET A 45 -21.60 -20.35 13.73
CA MET A 45 -20.18 -19.99 13.84
C MET A 45 -19.37 -20.39 12.60
N LEU A 46 -19.65 -21.55 12.00
CA LEU A 46 -18.98 -21.99 10.77
C LEU A 46 -19.33 -21.11 9.57
N GLU A 47 -20.60 -20.71 9.44
CA GLU A 47 -21.04 -19.77 8.41
C GLU A 47 -20.39 -18.40 8.59
N ASP A 48 -20.34 -17.89 9.83
CA ASP A 48 -19.68 -16.63 10.17
C ASP A 48 -18.17 -16.68 9.85
N LEU A 49 -17.50 -17.78 10.20
CA LEU A 49 -16.09 -18.00 9.86
C LEU A 49 -15.88 -18.07 8.34
N TYR A 50 -16.73 -18.80 7.62
CA TYR A 50 -16.65 -18.89 6.17
C TYR A 50 -16.81 -17.52 5.51
N LYS A 51 -17.74 -16.71 6.01
CA LYS A 51 -17.95 -15.33 5.57
C LYS A 51 -16.72 -14.47 5.86
N ALA A 52 -16.19 -14.51 7.07
CA ALA A 52 -14.98 -13.77 7.45
C ALA A 52 -13.78 -14.13 6.57
N VAL A 53 -13.58 -15.41 6.28
CA VAL A 53 -12.52 -15.88 5.38
C VAL A 53 -12.70 -15.33 3.96
N ASN A 54 -13.93 -15.30 3.46
CA ASN A 54 -14.20 -14.76 2.12
C ASN A 54 -14.03 -13.24 2.06
N ASP A 55 -14.41 -12.52 3.11
CA ASP A 55 -14.22 -11.07 3.18
C ASP A 55 -12.72 -10.72 3.26
N LEU A 56 -11.94 -11.46 4.05
CA LEU A 56 -10.47 -11.32 4.07
C LEU A 56 -9.83 -11.64 2.72
N LYS A 57 -10.31 -12.65 1.99
CA LYS A 57 -9.82 -12.96 0.63
C LYS A 57 -10.06 -11.79 -0.32
N LYS A 58 -11.25 -11.19 -0.29
CA LYS A 58 -11.58 -10.02 -1.11
C LYS A 58 -10.70 -8.82 -0.76
N GLU A 59 -10.45 -8.60 0.53
CA GLU A 59 -9.56 -7.52 0.99
C GLU A 59 -8.12 -7.75 0.49
N ILE A 60 -7.60 -8.97 0.59
CA ILE A 60 -6.28 -9.34 0.05
C ILE A 60 -6.21 -9.08 -1.45
N ASP A 61 -7.23 -9.45 -2.22
CA ASP A 61 -7.24 -9.22 -3.67
C ASP A 61 -7.32 -7.74 -4.02
N SER A 62 -8.09 -6.96 -3.26
CA SER A 62 -8.14 -5.50 -3.39
C SER A 62 -6.78 -4.87 -3.12
N LEU A 63 -6.10 -5.27 -2.04
CA LEU A 63 -4.76 -4.79 -1.69
C LEU A 63 -3.72 -5.16 -2.76
N LYS A 64 -3.80 -6.36 -3.32
CA LYS A 64 -2.94 -6.79 -4.45
C LYS A 64 -3.16 -5.92 -5.69
N GLN A 65 -4.41 -5.62 -6.03
CA GLN A 65 -4.72 -4.75 -7.15
C GLN A 65 -4.20 -3.32 -6.93
N MET A 66 -4.40 -2.77 -5.73
CA MET A 66 -3.85 -1.47 -5.34
C MET A 66 -2.32 -1.47 -5.44
N ARG A 67 -1.65 -2.52 -4.95
CA ARG A 67 -0.19 -2.64 -5.04
C ARG A 67 0.28 -2.67 -6.49
N LYS A 68 -0.38 -3.45 -7.35
CA LYS A 68 -0.08 -3.48 -8.79
C LYS A 68 -0.23 -2.10 -9.43
N GLN A 69 -1.30 -1.37 -9.10
CA GLN A 69 -1.49 0.00 -9.61
C GLN A 69 -0.38 0.94 -9.15
N GLN A 70 0.07 0.84 -7.89
CA GLN A 70 1.19 1.64 -7.38
C GLN A 70 2.48 1.37 -8.17
N LEU A 71 2.81 0.10 -8.42
CA LEU A 71 3.98 -0.29 -9.22
C LEU A 71 3.89 0.26 -10.65
N LEU A 72 2.70 0.12 -11.27
CA LEU A 72 2.42 0.63 -12.62
C LEU A 72 2.51 2.15 -12.72
N VAL A 73 2.07 2.90 -11.72
CA VAL A 73 2.23 4.37 -11.71
C VAL A 73 3.70 4.72 -11.57
N ARG A 74 4.38 4.08 -10.62
CA ARG A 74 5.76 4.43 -10.27
C ARG A 74 6.76 4.16 -11.39
N ARG A 75 6.56 3.10 -12.20
CA ARG A 75 7.44 2.86 -13.36
C ARG A 75 7.41 4.01 -14.37
N TYR A 76 6.25 4.63 -14.60
CA TYR A 76 6.13 5.74 -15.53
C TYR A 76 6.78 7.01 -14.97
N GLU A 77 6.73 7.18 -13.64
CA GLU A 77 7.44 8.26 -12.97
C GLU A 77 8.96 8.09 -13.12
N LEU A 78 9.48 6.90 -12.83
CA LEU A 78 10.89 6.59 -13.04
C LEU A 78 11.30 6.83 -14.50
N ALA A 79 10.55 6.29 -15.46
CA ALA A 79 10.83 6.50 -16.88
C ALA A 79 10.79 7.97 -17.28
N SER A 80 9.90 8.77 -16.67
CA SER A 80 9.81 10.20 -16.95
C SER A 80 11.02 10.99 -16.42
N ASN A 81 11.78 10.48 -15.46
CA ASN A 81 13.04 11.10 -15.04
C ASN A 81 14.20 10.84 -16.03
N SER A 82 14.02 9.95 -17.01
CA SER A 82 15.07 9.63 -17.98
C SER A 82 15.27 10.76 -19.00
N LYS A 83 16.54 11.08 -19.24
CA LYS A 83 16.96 11.94 -20.37
C LYS A 83 16.62 11.34 -21.73
N LYS A 84 16.45 10.01 -21.83
CA LYS A 84 16.16 9.30 -23.08
C LYS A 84 14.66 9.30 -23.42
N TYR A 85 13.79 9.65 -22.48
CA TYR A 85 12.34 9.58 -22.66
C TYR A 85 11.70 10.97 -22.78
N GLY A 86 12.02 11.68 -23.86
CA GLY A 86 11.52 13.05 -24.15
C GLY A 86 10.02 13.15 -24.51
N ILE A 87 9.19 12.17 -24.13
CA ILE A 87 7.78 12.04 -24.53
C ILE A 87 6.82 12.48 -23.42
N PHE A 88 7.27 12.58 -22.16
CA PHE A 88 6.40 12.99 -21.06
C PHE A 88 6.52 14.49 -20.80
N GLU A 89 5.42 15.21 -20.99
CA GLU A 89 5.29 16.66 -20.80
C GLU A 89 5.95 17.13 -19.49
N MET A 90 6.85 18.13 -19.60
CA MET A 90 7.53 18.74 -18.45
C MET A 90 6.55 19.18 -17.35
N ALA A 91 5.35 19.65 -17.72
CA ALA A 91 4.30 20.07 -16.77
C ALA A 91 3.67 18.90 -15.97
N ARG A 92 3.84 17.65 -16.41
CA ARG A 92 3.41 16.44 -15.70
C ARG A 92 4.54 15.88 -14.84
N GLN A 93 5.79 15.94 -15.32
CA GLN A 93 6.98 15.66 -14.51
C GLN A 93 7.08 16.59 -13.30
N GLU A 94 6.82 17.88 -13.48
CA GLU A 94 6.84 18.89 -12.40
C GLU A 94 5.78 18.62 -11.32
N ARG A 95 4.57 18.18 -11.71
CA ARG A 95 3.52 17.80 -10.74
C ARG A 95 3.81 16.48 -10.02
N ASN A 96 4.33 15.48 -10.71
CA ASN A 96 4.56 14.16 -10.12
C ASN A 96 5.79 14.11 -9.22
N ALA A 97 6.81 14.94 -9.49
CA ALA A 97 7.98 15.14 -8.62
C ALA A 97 7.58 15.51 -7.17
N ILE A 98 6.48 16.24 -7.00
CA ILE A 98 5.99 16.73 -5.70
C ILE A 98 5.23 15.64 -4.95
N VAL A 99 4.52 14.76 -5.66
CA VAL A 99 3.55 13.85 -5.04
C VAL A 99 4.19 12.57 -4.48
N HIS A 100 5.29 12.09 -5.08
CA HIS A 100 5.80 10.75 -4.76
C HIS A 100 7.22 10.69 -4.16
N GLY A 101 7.96 11.80 -4.11
CA GLY A 101 9.26 11.88 -3.45
C GLY A 101 10.28 10.80 -3.89
N GLY A 102 11.39 10.71 -3.16
CA GLY A 102 12.34 9.61 -3.30
C GLY A 102 11.98 8.47 -2.34
N ASN A 103 11.78 7.27 -2.86
CA ASN A 103 11.69 6.04 -2.07
C ASN A 103 12.50 4.92 -2.75
N ILE A 104 13.80 4.86 -2.44
CA ILE A 104 14.73 3.97 -3.13
C ILE A 104 14.37 2.49 -2.97
N GLU A 105 13.78 2.09 -1.85
CA GLU A 105 13.35 0.72 -1.60
C GLU A 105 12.20 0.35 -2.54
N PHE A 106 11.18 1.21 -2.60
CA PHE A 106 10.04 1.00 -3.48
C PHE A 106 10.44 1.06 -4.96
N ASP A 107 11.36 1.94 -5.32
CA ASP A 107 11.82 2.07 -6.72
C ASP A 107 12.64 0.87 -7.18
N VAL A 108 13.43 0.27 -6.28
CA VAL A 108 14.13 -0.98 -6.56
C VAL A 108 13.16 -2.14 -6.68
N GLU A 109 12.09 -2.17 -5.88
CA GLU A 109 11.01 -3.15 -6.04
C GLU A 109 10.32 -2.99 -7.40
N VAL A 110 10.02 -1.77 -7.83
CA VAL A 110 9.40 -1.49 -9.14
C VAL A 110 10.28 -2.01 -10.27
N LEU A 111 11.58 -1.71 -10.25
CA LEU A 111 12.52 -2.15 -11.29
C LEU A 111 12.65 -3.68 -11.33
N ARG A 112 12.71 -4.34 -10.16
CA ARG A 112 12.70 -5.82 -10.09
C ARG A 112 11.39 -6.40 -10.63
N TRP A 113 10.26 -5.81 -10.24
CA TRP A 113 8.95 -6.24 -10.72
C TRP A 113 8.84 -6.10 -12.25
N MET A 114 9.36 -5.02 -12.84
CA MET A 114 9.40 -4.85 -14.30
C MET A 114 10.24 -5.93 -14.98
N HIS A 115 11.43 -6.18 -14.45
CA HIS A 115 12.34 -7.21 -14.94
C HIS A 115 11.71 -8.61 -14.90
N ASP A 116 11.07 -8.96 -13.79
CA ASP A 116 10.46 -10.28 -13.57
C ASP A 116 9.19 -10.49 -14.42
N ASN A 117 8.56 -9.42 -14.94
CA ASN A 117 7.30 -9.48 -15.69
C ASN A 117 7.47 -9.15 -17.20
N ASP A 118 8.69 -9.02 -17.71
CA ASP A 118 9.01 -8.73 -19.13
C ASP A 118 8.20 -7.53 -19.69
N GLU A 119 8.06 -6.48 -18.88
CA GLU A 119 7.27 -5.27 -19.17
C GLU A 119 8.02 -4.34 -20.14
N GLY A 120 8.37 -4.83 -21.34
CA GLY A 120 8.88 -4.08 -22.48
C GLY A 120 10.22 -3.38 -22.25
N SER A 121 11.30 -3.95 -22.82
CA SER A 121 12.69 -3.48 -22.66
C SER A 121 12.91 -1.98 -22.72
N ARG A 122 12.22 -1.26 -23.62
CA ARG A 122 12.38 0.20 -23.77
C ARG A 122 11.87 1.00 -22.57
N LEU A 123 10.78 0.57 -21.92
CA LEU A 123 10.26 1.27 -20.73
C LEU A 123 11.12 0.95 -19.51
N GLU A 124 11.59 -0.28 -19.39
CA GLU A 124 12.54 -0.70 -18.37
C GLU A 124 13.86 0.07 -18.47
N ASP A 125 14.45 0.16 -19.66
CA ASP A 125 15.67 0.95 -19.90
C ASP A 125 15.50 2.42 -19.49
N ALA A 126 14.34 3.01 -19.82
CA ALA A 126 14.02 4.38 -19.43
C ALA A 126 13.83 4.49 -17.91
N ALA A 127 13.15 3.54 -17.27
CA ALA A 127 12.97 3.53 -15.83
C ALA A 127 14.31 3.37 -15.08
N LEU A 128 15.20 2.53 -15.59
CA LEU A 128 16.56 2.37 -15.09
C LEU A 128 17.34 3.68 -15.19
N ASP A 129 17.41 4.30 -16.38
CA ASP A 129 18.09 5.58 -16.56
C ASP A 129 17.53 6.66 -15.62
N GLY A 130 16.20 6.73 -15.48
CA GLY A 130 15.55 7.73 -14.65
C GLY A 130 15.78 7.48 -13.15
N PHE A 131 15.85 6.22 -12.72
CA PHE A 131 16.27 5.85 -11.37
C PHE A 131 17.70 6.34 -11.09
N GLU A 132 18.63 6.09 -12.01
CA GLU A 132 20.03 6.49 -11.86
C GLU A 132 20.19 8.01 -11.85
N GLU A 133 19.43 8.71 -12.69
CA GLU A 133 19.38 10.17 -12.69
C GLU A 133 18.84 10.70 -11.37
N MET A 134 17.78 10.08 -10.83
CA MET A 134 17.12 10.53 -9.61
C MET A 134 18.02 10.38 -8.37
N TYR A 135 18.63 9.20 -8.19
CA TYR A 135 19.45 8.90 -7.00
C TYR A 135 20.94 9.20 -7.17
N GLY A 136 21.43 9.34 -8.40
CA GLY A 136 22.86 9.46 -8.69
C GLY A 136 23.64 8.18 -8.36
N LEU A 137 22.97 7.03 -8.44
CA LEU A 137 23.51 5.71 -8.10
C LEU A 137 23.10 4.71 -9.17
N HIS A 138 24.04 3.88 -9.61
CA HIS A 138 23.76 2.83 -10.59
C HIS A 138 22.89 1.73 -9.97
N PHE A 139 21.90 1.21 -10.71
CA PHE A 139 20.94 0.23 -10.16
C PHE A 139 21.65 -1.04 -9.63
N SER A 140 22.67 -1.52 -10.34
CA SER A 140 23.47 -2.68 -9.91
C SER A 140 24.15 -2.51 -8.54
N LYS A 141 24.43 -1.26 -8.12
CA LYS A 141 25.02 -0.94 -6.81
C LYS A 141 23.98 -0.84 -5.69
N CYS A 142 22.69 -0.77 -6.02
CA CYS A 142 21.63 -0.63 -5.03
C CYS A 142 21.38 -1.93 -4.26
N SER A 143 21.61 -3.08 -4.89
CA SER A 143 21.48 -4.40 -4.25
C SER A 143 22.39 -4.58 -3.03
N SER A 144 23.61 -4.04 -3.07
CA SER A 144 24.54 -4.06 -1.92
C SER A 144 24.22 -2.99 -0.87
N LEU A 145 23.58 -1.88 -1.28
CA LEU A 145 23.09 -0.84 -0.37
C LEU A 145 21.86 -1.29 0.43
N ILE A 146 20.96 -2.09 -0.18
CA ILE A 146 19.65 -2.46 0.40
C ILE A 146 19.68 -3.79 1.16
N SER A 147 20.71 -4.62 0.96
CA SER A 147 20.84 -5.91 1.65
C SER A 147 21.26 -5.80 3.12
N THR A 148 21.94 -4.72 3.53
CA THR A 148 22.22 -4.44 4.96
C THR A 148 22.37 -2.93 5.27
N PRO A 149 21.41 -2.07 4.91
CA PRO A 149 21.50 -0.66 5.21
C PRO A 149 21.22 -0.42 6.69
N ALA A 150 22.08 0.36 7.34
CA ALA A 150 21.61 1.17 8.45
C ALA A 150 20.50 2.08 7.88
N LYS A 151 19.26 2.00 8.40
CA LYS A 151 18.07 2.79 8.01
C LYS A 151 18.40 4.26 7.66
N ARG A 152 19.36 4.84 8.38
CA ARG A 152 19.94 6.16 8.16
C ARG A 152 20.45 6.43 6.74
N ILE A 153 21.05 5.46 6.06
CA ILE A 153 21.58 5.61 4.69
C ILE A 153 20.42 5.75 3.69
N ILE A 154 19.40 4.88 3.80
CA ILE A 154 18.18 4.99 2.99
C ILE A 154 17.53 6.35 3.19
N ASP A 155 17.36 6.77 4.45
CA ASP A 155 16.77 8.09 4.77
C ASP A 155 17.56 9.24 4.14
N ILE A 156 18.90 9.20 4.17
CA ILE A 156 19.74 10.24 3.56
C ILE A 156 19.58 10.27 2.04
N VAL A 157 19.53 9.10 1.40
CA VAL A 157 19.36 8.99 -0.06
C VAL A 157 17.99 9.52 -0.49
N ASN A 158 16.93 9.12 0.22
CA ASN A 158 15.57 9.61 -0.04
C ASN A 158 15.47 11.13 0.18
N LYS A 159 16.01 11.67 1.29
CA LYS A 159 16.04 13.12 1.55
C LYS A 159 16.82 13.90 0.50
N ARG A 160 17.95 13.36 0.03
CA ARG A 160 18.73 13.99 -1.05
C ARG A 160 17.91 14.08 -2.34
N CYS A 161 17.18 13.02 -2.66
CA CYS A 161 16.27 12.99 -3.80
C CYS A 161 15.15 14.03 -3.65
N GLU A 162 14.48 14.06 -2.49
CA GLU A 162 13.45 15.07 -2.19
C GLU A 162 13.99 16.50 -2.31
N LEU A 163 15.17 16.79 -1.76
CA LEU A 163 15.80 18.12 -1.86
C LEU A 163 16.11 18.49 -3.30
N ARG A 164 16.55 17.53 -4.12
CA ARG A 164 16.81 17.76 -5.55
C ARG A 164 15.53 18.10 -6.30
N TYR A 165 14.43 17.41 -6.01
CA TYR A 165 13.13 17.72 -6.57
C TYR A 165 12.62 19.09 -6.14
N LEU A 166 12.73 19.43 -4.85
CA LEU A 166 12.38 20.75 -4.35
C LEU A 166 13.22 21.86 -5.01
N LEU A 167 14.49 21.61 -5.27
CA LEU A 167 15.36 22.57 -5.97
C LEU A 167 14.93 22.75 -7.44
N GLN A 168 14.65 21.66 -8.16
CA GLN A 168 14.14 21.72 -9.53
C GLN A 168 12.81 22.45 -9.60
N TYR A 169 11.90 22.15 -8.66
CA TYR A 169 10.63 22.83 -8.50
C TYR A 169 10.81 24.34 -8.28
N ALA A 170 11.70 24.75 -7.35
CA ALA A 170 11.98 26.15 -7.08
C ALA A 170 12.62 26.89 -8.27
N GLN A 171 13.30 26.16 -9.16
CA GLN A 171 13.96 26.70 -10.34
C GLN A 171 13.04 26.78 -11.56
N SER A 172 11.89 26.08 -11.56
CA SER A 172 10.96 26.06 -12.70
C SER A 172 10.36 27.44 -12.96
N THR A 173 10.22 27.80 -14.25
CA THR A 173 9.69 29.09 -14.68
C THR A 173 8.23 29.27 -14.32
N HIS A 174 7.46 28.17 -14.33
CA HIS A 174 6.04 28.15 -13.99
C HIS A 174 5.79 28.44 -12.50
N HIS A 175 6.65 27.97 -11.59
CA HIS A 175 6.45 28.23 -10.15
C HIS A 175 7.06 29.53 -9.69
N LYS A 176 8.04 30.09 -10.39
CA LYS A 176 8.46 31.48 -10.13
C LYS A 176 7.29 32.44 -10.28
N SER A 177 6.51 32.32 -11.35
CA SER A 177 5.32 33.16 -11.56
C SER A 177 4.22 32.87 -10.54
N GLU A 178 4.02 31.60 -10.14
CA GLU A 178 3.07 31.23 -9.09
C GLU A 178 3.46 31.80 -7.71
N ILE A 179 4.73 31.65 -7.30
CA ILE A 179 5.29 32.20 -6.06
C ILE A 179 5.23 33.73 -6.08
N GLU A 180 5.56 34.36 -7.21
CA GLU A 180 5.43 35.80 -7.39
C GLU A 180 3.97 36.27 -7.29
N SER A 181 3.01 35.52 -7.85
CA SER A 181 1.58 35.82 -7.72
C SER A 181 1.10 35.72 -6.27
N MET A 182 1.57 34.72 -5.52
CA MET A 182 1.25 34.57 -4.10
C MET A 182 1.87 35.69 -3.25
N LYS A 183 3.10 36.12 -3.55
CA LYS A 183 3.75 37.26 -2.89
C LYS A 183 3.03 38.58 -3.20
N GLY A 184 2.63 38.80 -4.45
CA GLY A 184 1.86 39.97 -4.87
C GLY A 184 0.50 40.08 -4.16
N ASN A 185 -0.19 38.96 -3.97
CA ASN A 185 -1.46 38.91 -3.24
C ASN A 185 -1.28 39.16 -1.72
N ARG A 186 -0.16 38.74 -1.12
CA ARG A 186 0.14 39.05 0.29
C ARG A 186 0.40 40.55 0.52
N HIS A 187 1.05 41.24 -0.42
CA HIS A 187 1.27 42.70 -0.31
C HIS A 187 -0.02 43.51 -0.48
N ARG A 188 -0.93 43.08 -1.37
CA ARG A 188 -2.25 43.73 -1.50
C ARG A 188 -3.11 43.60 -0.25
N ASN A 189 -3.04 42.45 0.45
CA ASN A 189 -3.83 42.23 1.67
C ASN A 189 -3.30 42.95 2.92
N HIS A 190 -2.07 43.48 2.90
CA HIS A 190 -1.54 44.32 3.99
C HIS A 190 -1.71 45.82 3.75
N SER A 191 -1.89 46.25 2.49
CA SER A 191 -2.13 47.67 2.18
C SER A 191 -3.58 48.13 2.43
N SER A 192 -4.52 47.20 2.61
CA SER A 192 -5.95 47.50 2.83
C SER A 192 -6.37 47.55 4.32
N ARG A 193 -5.41 47.50 5.26
CA ARG A 193 -5.68 47.44 6.71
C ARG A 193 -5.27 48.69 7.49
N GLY A 194 -4.92 49.77 6.80
CA GLY A 194 -4.42 51.02 7.39
C GLY A 194 -5.19 52.25 6.94
N THR A 195 -6.51 52.27 7.14
CA THR A 195 -7.31 53.50 7.13
C THR A 195 -8.60 53.24 7.91
N VAL A 196 -8.55 53.48 9.22
CA VAL A 196 -9.71 53.81 10.05
C VAL A 196 -9.36 55.11 10.77
#